data_AF-A0A352XZ11-F1
#
_entry.id   AF-A0A352XZ11-F1
#
_cell.length_a   1.000
_cell.length_b   1.000
_cell.length_c   1.000
_cell.angle_alpha   90.00
_cell.angle_beta   90.00
_cell.angle_gamma   90.00
#
_symmetry.space_group_name_H-M   'P 1'
#
loop_
_entity.id
_entity.type
_entity.pdbx_description
1 polymer ?
#
loop_
_entity_poly.entity_id
_entity_poly.type
_entity_poly.pdbx_seq_one_letter_code
_entity_poly.pdbx_strand_id
1 'polypeptide(L)' 'MTLIDYINQLRIEEAKYLLDSGNASVTEVALSVGYNDPNYFSKVFTKLEHVTPHNYRKRKKGTETSLHVATKPT' A
#
# COMPACT_ATOMS: atom_id res chain seq x y z
N MET A 1 21.43 -5.42 9.06
CA MET A 1 20.00 -5.31 9.39
C MET A 1 19.88 -4.82 10.82
N THR A 2 19.32 -3.64 11.05
CA THR A 2 19.05 -3.14 12.40
C THR A 2 17.63 -3.53 12.83
N LEU A 3 17.34 -3.46 14.14
CA LEU A 3 15.98 -3.65 14.64
C LEU A 3 14.99 -2.68 13.98
N ILE A 4 15.41 -1.43 13.75
CA ILE A 4 14.58 -0.40 13.10
C ILE A 4 14.27 -0.80 11.65
N ASP A 5 15.24 -1.34 10.92
CA ASP A 5 15.02 -1.80 9.55
C ASP A 5 13.98 -2.93 9.50
N TYR A 6 14.07 -3.89 10.43
CA TYR A 6 13.12 -4.99 10.52
C TYR A 6 11.70 -4.52 10.84
N ILE A 7 11.56 -3.60 11.81
CA ILE A 7 10.26 -3.00 12.14
C ILE A 7 9.69 -2.24 10.94
N ASN A 8 10.52 -1.46 10.24
CA ASN A 8 10.09 -0.75 9.04
C ASN A 8 9.63 -1.72 7.96
N GLN A 9 10.35 -2.82 7.75
CA GLN A 9 9.96 -3.84 6.79
C GLN A 9 8.59 -4.44 7.12
N LEU A 10 8.36 -4.87 8.36
CA LEU A 10 7.04 -5.38 8.80
C LEU A 10 5.91 -4.36 8.60
N ARG A 11 6.14 -3.09 8.94
CA ARG A 11 5.14 -2.04 8.75
C ARG A 11 4.83 -1.77 7.27
N ILE A 12 5.85 -1.84 6.40
CA ILE A 12 5.65 -1.68 4.96
C ILE A 12 4.92 -2.88 4.36
N GLU A 13 5.19 -4.11 4.82
CA GLU A 13 4.44 -5.30 4.41
C GLU A 13 2.94 -5.17 4.73
N GLU A 14 2.60 -4.73 5.95
CA GLU A 14 1.20 -4.47 6.32
C GLU A 14 0.59 -3.31 5.50
N ALA A 15 1.36 -2.24 5.27
CA ALA A 15 0.90 -1.12 4.47
C ALA A 15 0.55 -1.53 3.04
N LYS A 16 1.28 -2.49 2.45
CA LYS A 16 0.97 -3.03 1.11
C LYS A 16 -0.37 -3.75 1.09
N TYR A 17 -0.67 -4.54 2.10
CA TYR A 17 -1.96 -5.22 2.24
C TYR A 17 -3.12 -4.21 2.29
N LEU A 18 -2.97 -3.16 3.11
CA LEU A 18 -3.98 -2.10 3.23
C LEU A 18 -4.14 -1.28 1.95
N LEU A 19 -3.03 -0.95 1.27
CA LEU A 19 -3.06 -0.23 -0.02
C LEU A 19 -3.70 -1.07 -1.13
N ASP A 20 -3.47 -2.39 -1.13
CA ASP A 20 -4.07 -3.33 -2.08
C ASP A 20 -5.59 -3.43 -1.90
N SER A 21 -6.09 -3.35 -0.65
CA SER A 21 -7.54 -3.33 -0.39
C SER A 21 -8.25 -2.11 -0.99
N GLY A 22 -7.52 -1.01 -1.20
CA GLY A 22 -8.03 0.20 -1.85
C GLY A 22 -9.06 1.02 -1.04
N ASN A 23 -9.38 0.60 0.19
CA ASN A 23 -10.41 1.21 1.04
C ASN A 23 -9.91 2.43 1.85
N ALA A 24 -8.60 2.54 2.05
CA ALA A 24 -7.98 3.61 2.81
C ALA A 24 -7.15 4.56 1.93
N SER A 25 -7.07 5.83 2.34
CA SER A 25 -6.10 6.80 1.82
C SER A 25 -4.68 6.44 2.26
N VAL A 26 -3.68 6.94 1.53
CA VAL A 26 -2.27 6.73 1.88
C VAL A 26 -1.97 7.25 3.30
N THR A 27 -2.60 8.35 3.70
CA THR A 27 -2.49 8.92 5.05
C THR A 27 -3.05 8.00 6.13
N GLU A 28 -4.26 7.46 5.91
CA GLU A 28 -4.87 6.52 6.86
C GLU A 28 -4.05 5.24 7.00
N VAL A 29 -3.50 4.73 5.90
CA VAL A 29 -2.59 3.58 5.92
C VAL A 29 -1.34 3.89 6.75
N ALA A 30 -0.70 5.04 6.54
CA ALA A 30 0.49 5.45 7.29
C ALA A 30 0.23 5.48 8.80
N LEU A 31 -0.88 6.08 9.22
CA LEU A 31 -1.28 6.14 10.63
C LEU A 31 -1.58 4.75 11.19
N SER A 32 -2.27 3.91 10.42
CA SER A 32 -2.66 2.55 10.82
C SER A 32 -1.47 1.61 11.04
N VAL A 33 -0.38 1.80 10.27
CA VAL A 33 0.86 1.00 10.41
C VAL A 33 1.89 1.65 11.35
N GLY A 34 1.48 2.63 12.15
CA GLY A 34 2.29 3.19 13.23
C GLY A 34 3.29 4.27 12.80
N TYR A 35 3.04 4.95 11.68
CA TYR A 35 3.76 6.17 11.29
C TYR A 35 2.94 7.41 11.64
N ASN A 36 3.43 8.21 12.59
CA ASN A 36 2.80 9.48 12.96
C ASN A 36 3.02 10.59 11.92
N ASP A 37 4.01 10.44 11.03
CA ASP A 37 4.29 11.34 9.92
C ASP A 37 4.09 10.60 8.57
N PRO A 38 2.98 10.89 7.85
CA PRO A 38 2.71 10.32 6.53
C PRO A 38 3.78 10.64 5.47
N ASN A 39 4.51 11.76 5.61
CA ASN A 39 5.60 12.10 4.70
C ASN A 39 6.81 11.20 4.93
N TYR A 40 7.14 10.93 6.20
CA TYR A 40 8.20 9.99 6.54
C TYR A 40 7.84 8.57 6.09
N PHE A 41 6.60 8.13 6.33
CA PHE A 41 6.09 6.87 5.77
C PHE A 41 6.33 6.78 4.27
N SER A 42 5.94 7.82 3.52
CA SER A 42 6.09 7.83 2.06
C SER A 42 7.54 7.70 1.61
N LYS A 43 8.48 8.32 2.35
CA LYS A 43 9.93 8.18 2.09
C LYS A 43 10.42 6.76 2.37
N VAL A 44 10.03 6.17 3.50
CA VAL A 44 10.42 4.80 3.88
C VAL A 44 9.83 3.77 2.91
N PHE A 45 8.54 3.88 2.59
CA PHE A 45 7.86 3.03 1.62
C PHE A 45 8.56 3.10 0.26
N THR A 46 8.82 4.31 -0.25
CA THR A 46 9.49 4.48 -1.55
C THR A 46 10.92 3.93 -1.54
N LYS A 47 11.64 4.03 -0.42
CA LYS A 47 12.97 3.45 -0.27
C LYS A 47 12.95 1.92 -0.35
N LEU A 48 11.96 1.28 0.26
CA LEU A 48 11.86 -0.19 0.33
C LEU A 48 11.19 -0.81 -0.90
N GLU A 49 10.19 -0.15 -1.49
CA GLU A 49 9.40 -0.69 -2.61
C GLU A 49 9.76 -0.07 -3.96
N HIS A 50 10.64 0.93 -3.99
CA HIS A 50 11.06 1.65 -5.19
C HIS A 50 9.92 2.33 -5.98
N VAL A 51 8.77 2.54 -5.34
CA VAL A 51 7.59 3.21 -5.89
C VAL A 51 6.87 3.96 -4.78
N THR A 52 6.22 5.08 -5.11
CA THR A 52 5.45 5.84 -4.12
C THR A 52 4.20 5.05 -3.69
N PRO A 53 3.71 5.20 -2.44
CA PRO A 53 2.48 4.52 -1.99
C PRO A 53 1.28 4.82 -2.88
N HIS A 54 1.16 6.05 -3.37
CA HIS A 54 0.10 6.47 -4.29
C HIS A 54 0.16 5.71 -5.63
N ASN A 55 1.37 5.62 -6.22
CA ASN A 55 1.56 4.90 -7.47
C ASN A 55 1.42 3.39 -7.29
N TYR A 56 1.87 2.84 -6.16
CA TYR A 56 1.68 1.44 -5.79
C TYR A 56 0.18 1.09 -5.81
N ARG A 57 -0.64 1.87 -5.07
CA ARG A 57 -2.10 1.72 -5.03
C ARG A 57 -2.75 1.84 -6.41
N LYS A 58 -2.27 2.76 -7.26
CA LYS A 58 -2.82 2.97 -8.61
C LYS A 58 -2.54 1.79 -9.55
N ARG A 59 -1.37 1.16 -9.45
CA ARG A 59 -0.97 0.03 -10.32
C ARG A 59 -1.87 -1.19 -10.14
N LYS A 60 -2.24 -1.52 -8.91
CA LYS A 60 -3.12 -2.66 -8.61
C LYS A 60 -4.56 -2.49 -9.09
N LYS A 61 -5.11 -1.27 -9.03
CA LYS A 61 -6.46 -0.98 -9.56
C LYS A 61 -6.57 -1.17 -11.09
N GLY A 62 -5.44 -1.28 -11.81
CA GLY A 62 -5.41 -1.53 -13.26
C GLY A 62 -5.43 -3.00 -13.67
N THR A 63 -5.27 -3.95 -12.74
CA THR A 63 -5.16 -5.40 -13.08
C THR A 63 -6.43 -6.21 -12.85
N GLU A 64 -7.50 -5.61 -12.32
CA GLU A 64 -8.79 -6.31 -12.08
C GLU A 64 -9.84 -6.11 -13.19
N THR A 65 -9.55 -5.33 -14.24
CA THR A 65 -10.55 -5.03 -15.29
C THR A 65 -10.68 -6.09 -16.40
N SER A 66 -9.95 -7.23 -16.34
CA SER A 66 -10.00 -8.26 -17.41
C SER A 66 -10.51 -9.65 -16.99
N LEU A 67 -11.15 -9.82 -15.83
CA LEU A 67 -11.69 -11.13 -15.41
C LEU A 67 -13.18 -11.15 -14.99
N HIS A 68 -13.96 -10.10 -15.24
CA HIS A 68 -15.42 -10.17 -15.15
C HIS A 68 -16.08 -9.94 -16.52
N VAL A 69 -15.91 -10.94 -17.40
CA VAL A 69 -16.91 -11.27 -18.43
C VAL A 69 -17.61 -12.54 -17.96
N ALA A 70 -18.94 -12.54 -18.07
CA ALA A 70 -19.94 -13.48 -17.54
C ALA A 70 -20.34 -13.14 -16.08
N THR A 71 -21.55 -12.65 -15.79
CA THR A 71 -22.85 -13.04 -16.35
C THR A 71 -23.89 -11.94 -16.05
N LYS A 72 -24.58 -11.40 -17.07
CA LYS A 72 -25.96 -10.87 -16.90
C LYS A 72 -26.90 -12.07 -16.80
N PRO A 73 -27.75 -12.18 -15.77
CA PRO A 73 -29.13 -11.64 -15.86
C PRO A 73 -29.56 -11.03 -14.50
N THR A 74 -30.52 -10.14 -14.34
CA THR A 74 -31.84 -9.94 -14.95
C THR A 74 -32.23 -8.48 -14.71
#